data_AF-A0A3Q0IN89-F1
#
_entry.id   AF-A0A3Q0IN89-F1
#
_cell.length_a   1.000
_cell.length_b   1.000
_cell.length_c   1.000
_cell.angle_alpha   90.00
_cell.angle_beta   90.00
_cell.angle_gamma   90.00
#
_symmetry.space_group_name_H-M   'P 1'
#
loop_
_entity.id
_entity.type
_entity.pdbx_description
1 polymer ?
#
loop_
_entity_poly.entity_id
_entity_poly.type
_entity_poly.pdbx_seq_one_letter_code
_entity_poly.pdbx_strand_id
1 'polypeptide(L)'
;MEVVCGGVLAAGQGTPSPMSPTPSPASSVGSQSSGYSSGELKGQPPIQGTPGSSSGVTSGPCIAVPVSVYSAVQKQSYNFNCLMSSHELWDQADSMVYKDKHKQFFIMCDQYCGPLTLHSSLNDLVRYVRFGIQKLKEL
;
A
#
# COMPACT_ATOMS: atom_id res chain seq x y z
N MET A 1 15.95 9.98 -58.00
CA MET A 1 14.97 9.03 -58.55
C MET A 1 13.87 8.94 -57.51
N GLU A 2 12.71 9.52 -57.85
CA GLU A 2 11.37 9.35 -57.27
C GLU A 2 11.22 9.44 -55.73
N VAL A 3 10.70 10.49 -55.07
CA VAL A 3 9.50 11.34 -55.26
C VAL A 3 8.25 10.78 -54.52
N VAL A 4 7.57 11.69 -53.79
CA VAL A 4 6.12 11.74 -53.48
C VAL A 4 5.60 10.83 -52.34
N CYS A 5 4.63 11.21 -51.48
CA CYS A 5 3.93 12.48 -51.21
C CYS A 5 2.86 12.27 -50.12
N GLY A 6 2.25 13.38 -49.69
CA GLY A 6 0.91 13.46 -49.08
C GLY A 6 0.99 13.73 -47.58
N GLY A 7 0.80 14.96 -47.06
CA GLY A 7 -0.38 15.83 -47.24
C GLY A 7 -1.42 15.45 -46.17
N VAL A 8 -2.16 16.31 -45.47
CA VAL A 8 -2.54 17.71 -45.66
C VAL A 8 -3.47 18.07 -44.46
N LEU A 9 -3.44 19.32 -43.95
CA LEU A 9 -4.51 20.05 -43.21
C LEU A 9 -4.94 19.53 -41.81
N ALA A 10 -5.66 20.24 -40.93
CA ALA A 10 -5.92 21.64 -40.54
C ALA A 10 -6.94 21.54 -39.36
N ALA A 11 -7.05 22.57 -38.55
CA ALA A 11 -7.87 22.66 -37.33
C ALA A 11 -9.40 22.48 -37.50
N GLY A 12 -10.11 22.06 -36.44
CA GLY A 12 -11.58 22.24 -36.34
C GLY A 12 -12.37 21.34 -35.35
N GLN A 13 -12.82 21.95 -34.24
CA GLN A 13 -14.07 21.80 -33.44
C GLN A 13 -15.01 20.56 -33.56
N GLY A 14 -15.53 20.09 -32.41
CA GLY A 14 -16.90 19.51 -32.27
C GLY A 14 -17.08 18.30 -31.33
N THR A 15 -17.78 18.47 -30.20
CA THR A 15 -18.20 17.46 -29.17
C THR A 15 -19.43 16.62 -29.61
N PRO A 16 -19.80 15.47 -28.97
CA PRO A 16 -20.58 15.49 -27.71
C PRO A 16 -20.30 14.34 -26.70
N SER A 17 -20.67 14.59 -25.44
CA SER A 17 -20.59 13.69 -24.27
C SER A 17 -21.59 12.52 -24.30
N PRO A 18 -21.47 11.56 -23.35
CA PRO A 18 -22.63 11.18 -22.54
C PRO A 18 -22.44 11.53 -21.06
N MET A 19 -23.34 12.37 -20.58
CA MET A 19 -23.55 12.72 -19.17
C MET A 19 -24.08 11.51 -18.39
N SER A 20 -23.51 11.23 -17.22
CA SER A 20 -24.19 10.45 -16.17
C SER A 20 -24.95 11.41 -15.24
N PRO A 21 -26.26 11.21 -14.99
CA PRO A 21 -27.09 12.16 -14.28
C PRO A 21 -27.28 11.82 -12.79
N THR A 22 -27.04 12.82 -11.92
CA THR A 22 -27.77 13.17 -10.66
C THR A 22 -27.81 12.22 -9.44
N PRO A 23 -28.16 12.69 -8.21
CA PRO A 23 -27.99 14.00 -7.56
C PRO A 23 -27.46 13.92 -6.09
N SER A 24 -27.10 15.07 -5.49
CA SER A 24 -26.73 15.27 -4.07
C SER A 24 -27.94 15.23 -3.09
N PRO A 25 -27.74 15.37 -1.76
CA PRO A 25 -27.96 16.71 -1.21
C PRO A 25 -26.97 17.17 -0.11
N ALA A 26 -27.15 18.43 0.25
CA ALA A 26 -26.23 19.35 0.90
C ALA A 26 -26.19 19.30 2.44
N SER A 27 -25.22 20.08 2.94
CA SER A 27 -25.24 20.88 4.18
C SER A 27 -24.51 20.32 5.41
N SER A 28 -23.39 20.96 5.76
CA SER A 28 -23.15 21.41 7.15
C SER A 28 -21.96 22.39 7.15
N VAL A 29 -22.26 23.68 7.06
CA VAL A 29 -22.02 24.75 8.06
C VAL A 29 -20.55 24.94 8.48
N GLY A 30 -20.12 26.19 8.34
CA GLY A 30 -18.73 26.59 8.51
C GLY A 30 -18.23 26.57 9.95
N SER A 31 -16.92 26.71 10.07
CA SER A 31 -16.28 27.21 11.27
C SER A 31 -15.30 28.29 10.85
N GLN A 32 -15.78 29.53 10.98
CA GLN A 32 -14.96 30.72 11.06
C GLN A 32 -14.20 30.66 12.39
N SER A 33 -12.87 30.79 12.35
CA SER A 33 -12.10 31.22 13.51
C SER A 33 -11.00 32.18 13.06
N SER A 34 -11.36 33.45 13.11
CA SER A 34 -10.61 34.51 13.82
C SER A 34 -9.10 34.61 13.59
N GLY A 35 -8.72 35.29 12.51
CA GLY A 35 -7.40 35.90 12.37
C GLY A 35 -7.53 37.43 12.27
N TYR A 36 -7.84 38.10 13.38
CA TYR A 36 -7.66 39.55 13.47
C TYR A 36 -6.23 39.82 13.93
N SER A 37 -5.45 40.49 13.10
CA SER A 37 -4.42 41.40 13.58
C SER A 37 -4.23 42.49 12.53
N SER A 38 -4.87 43.62 12.78
CA SER A 38 -4.66 44.86 12.08
C SER A 38 -3.29 45.42 12.44
N GLY A 39 -2.51 45.80 11.43
CA GLY A 39 -1.30 46.59 11.55
C GLY A 39 -1.16 47.42 10.30
N GLU A 40 -1.81 48.59 10.31
CA GLU A 40 -1.73 49.60 9.27
C GLU A 40 -0.31 50.19 9.19
N LEU A 41 0.03 50.75 8.03
CA LEU A 41 0.98 51.84 7.73
C LEU A 41 1.89 51.54 6.54
N LYS A 42 1.49 52.10 5.40
CA LYS A 42 2.24 53.00 4.50
C LYS A 42 3.73 52.68 4.26
N GLY A 43 4.08 52.60 2.97
CA GLY A 43 5.30 51.97 2.48
C GLY A 43 6.65 52.47 3.01
N GLN A 44 7.57 51.50 3.15
CA GLN A 44 9.02 51.60 2.98
C GLN A 44 9.64 50.16 2.97
N PRO A 45 10.91 49.97 2.54
CA PRO A 45 11.42 48.76 1.87
C PRO A 45 11.71 47.57 2.83
N PRO A 46 12.03 46.35 2.34
CA PRO A 46 12.03 45.15 3.18
C PRO A 46 13.26 45.12 4.08
N ILE A 47 13.05 44.86 5.38
CA ILE A 47 14.11 44.55 6.31
C ILE A 47 13.88 43.16 6.90
N GLN A 48 14.97 42.44 6.91
CA GLN A 48 15.25 41.06 7.25
C GLN A 48 14.81 40.64 8.66
N GLY A 49 14.22 39.43 8.78
CA GLY A 49 14.37 38.55 9.94
C GLY A 49 13.21 38.48 10.94
N THR A 50 12.43 37.39 10.88
CA THR A 50 11.97 36.51 12.00
C THR A 50 10.68 35.77 11.59
N PRO A 51 10.62 34.42 11.62
CA PRO A 51 9.35 33.71 11.54
C PRO A 51 8.69 33.69 12.91
N GLY A 52 7.56 34.38 13.03
CA GLY A 52 6.70 34.36 14.21
C GLY A 52 6.04 33.01 14.42
N SER A 53 6.10 32.56 15.68
CA SER A 53 5.58 31.31 16.23
C SER A 53 4.09 31.07 15.95
N SER A 54 3.74 29.85 15.53
CA SER A 54 2.37 29.33 15.57
C SER A 54 2.28 28.11 16.49
N SER A 55 1.54 28.30 17.58
CA SER A 55 0.68 27.33 18.28
C SER A 55 1.19 25.91 18.49
N GLY A 56 1.85 25.69 19.63
CA GLY A 56 2.31 24.38 20.09
C GLY A 56 1.18 23.47 20.58
N VAL A 57 0.67 22.61 19.69
CA VAL A 57 0.54 21.20 20.05
C VAL A 57 1.97 20.71 20.19
N THR A 58 2.37 20.23 21.38
CA THR A 58 3.69 19.63 21.57
C THR A 58 3.74 18.27 20.87
N SER A 59 3.70 18.29 19.54
CA SER A 59 4.25 17.21 18.74
C SER A 59 5.71 17.12 19.18
N GLY A 60 6.12 15.94 19.64
CA GLY A 60 7.53 15.67 19.93
C GLY A 60 8.41 16.06 18.74
N PRO A 61 9.74 16.18 18.93
CA PRO A 61 10.64 16.68 17.89
C PRO A 61 10.39 15.92 16.57
N CYS A 62 9.86 16.64 15.58
CA CYS A 62 9.58 16.09 14.26
C CYS A 62 10.76 16.40 13.34
N ILE A 63 11.19 15.42 12.56
CA ILE A 63 12.25 15.57 11.59
C ILE A 63 11.63 15.33 10.21
N ALA A 64 11.81 16.29 9.31
CA ALA A 64 11.39 16.13 7.93
C ALA A 64 12.25 15.06 7.26
N VAL A 65 11.62 14.02 6.70
CA VAL A 65 12.28 12.94 5.97
C VAL A 65 11.87 13.04 4.50
N PRO A 66 12.81 12.96 3.54
CA PRO A 66 12.45 12.88 2.13
C PRO A 66 11.49 11.71 1.86
N VAL A 67 10.47 11.93 1.04
CA VAL A 67 9.42 10.93 0.76
C VAL A 67 10.02 9.62 0.25
N SER A 68 11.06 9.66 -0.57
CA SER A 68 11.76 8.46 -1.07
C SER A 68 12.36 7.62 0.06
N VAL A 69 12.96 8.24 1.07
CA VAL A 69 13.53 7.57 2.23
C VAL A 69 12.42 6.98 3.10
N TYR A 70 11.37 7.76 3.36
CA TYR A 70 10.21 7.27 4.12
C TYR A 70 9.56 6.05 3.45
N SER A 71 9.29 6.11 2.14
CA SER A 71 8.73 4.99 1.38
C SER A 71 9.66 3.77 1.34
N ALA A 72 10.99 3.98 1.24
CA ALA A 72 11.96 2.89 1.31
C ALA A 72 11.92 2.18 2.67
N VAL A 73 11.86 2.95 3.77
CA VAL A 73 11.74 2.42 5.14
C VAL A 73 10.41 1.69 5.31
N GLN A 74 9.28 2.23 4.84
CA GLN A 74 8.00 1.53 4.88
C GLN A 74 8.04 0.20 4.14
N LYS A 75 8.63 0.17 2.94
CA LYS A 75 8.80 -1.08 2.16
C LYS A 75 9.69 -2.06 2.91
N GLN A 76 10.78 -1.61 3.52
CA GLN A 76 11.66 -2.46 4.30
C GLN A 76 10.94 -3.06 5.51
N SER A 77 10.21 -2.24 6.29
CA SER A 77 9.41 -2.69 7.42
C SER A 77 8.36 -3.72 6.98
N TYR A 78 7.69 -3.49 5.84
CA TYR A 78 6.73 -4.47 5.30
C TYR A 78 7.39 -5.82 5.01
N ASN A 79 8.54 -5.84 4.32
CA ASN A 79 9.24 -7.09 4.02
C ASN A 79 9.68 -7.84 5.29
N PHE A 80 10.18 -7.11 6.30
CA PHE A 80 10.54 -7.72 7.58
C PHE A 80 9.35 -8.31 8.31
N ASN A 81 8.20 -7.62 8.32
CA ASN A 81 6.98 -8.15 8.92
C ASN A 81 6.52 -9.41 8.19
N CYS A 82 6.51 -9.43 6.85
CA CYS A 82 6.19 -10.63 6.10
C CYS A 82 7.11 -11.81 6.44
N LEU A 83 8.42 -11.57 6.55
CA LEU A 83 9.37 -12.61 6.93
C LEU A 83 9.10 -13.13 8.35
N MET A 84 8.95 -12.23 9.32
CA MET A 84 8.67 -12.58 10.71
C MET A 84 7.38 -13.41 10.82
N SER A 85 6.29 -12.92 10.24
CA SER A 85 5.01 -13.63 10.26
C SER A 85 5.08 -14.98 9.55
N SER A 86 5.87 -15.12 8.49
CA SER A 86 6.05 -16.41 7.82
C SER A 86 6.69 -17.45 8.75
N HIS A 87 7.70 -17.04 9.53
CA HIS A 87 8.32 -17.91 10.54
C HIS A 87 7.35 -18.24 11.67
N GLU A 88 6.64 -17.26 12.21
CA GLU A 88 5.65 -17.48 13.29
C GLU A 88 4.54 -18.44 12.86
N LEU A 89 4.01 -18.28 11.65
CA LEU A 89 2.97 -19.16 11.10
C LEU A 89 3.50 -20.57 10.86
N TRP A 90 4.76 -20.69 10.43
CA TRP A 90 5.39 -21.99 10.24
C TRP A 90 5.57 -22.74 11.57
N ASP A 91 6.08 -22.07 12.60
CA ASP A 91 6.24 -22.67 13.93
C ASP A 91 4.88 -23.06 14.55
N GLN A 92 3.84 -22.25 14.32
CA GLN A 92 2.48 -22.60 14.72
C GLN A 92 1.98 -23.86 14.00
N ALA A 93 2.19 -23.95 12.69
CA ALA A 93 1.82 -25.13 11.91
C ALA A 93 2.56 -26.38 12.42
N ASP A 94 3.87 -26.29 12.61
CA ASP A 94 4.71 -27.38 13.11
C ASP A 94 4.25 -27.85 14.51
N SER A 95 3.97 -26.90 15.41
CA SER A 95 3.42 -27.19 16.73
C SER A 95 2.05 -27.92 16.65
N MET A 96 1.16 -27.56 15.72
CA MET A 96 -0.13 -28.25 15.55
C MET A 96 0.07 -29.68 15.06
N VAL A 97 1.00 -29.90 14.11
CA VAL A 97 1.31 -31.24 13.60
C VAL A 97 1.82 -32.16 14.72
N TYR A 98 2.66 -31.66 15.62
CA TYR A 98 3.25 -32.47 16.70
C TYR A 98 2.36 -32.65 17.93
N LYS A 99 1.55 -31.64 18.30
CA LYS A 99 0.70 -31.71 19.49
C LYS A 99 -0.60 -32.47 19.26
N ASP A 100 -1.09 -32.51 18.02
CA ASP A 100 -2.35 -33.16 17.67
C ASP A 100 -2.15 -34.57 17.08
N LYS A 101 -3.27 -35.30 16.92
CA LYS A 101 -3.29 -36.65 16.33
C LYS A 101 -3.07 -36.68 14.81
N HIS A 102 -2.74 -35.54 14.20
CA HIS A 102 -2.66 -35.38 12.75
C HIS A 102 -1.29 -35.75 12.16
N LYS A 103 -0.29 -36.07 13.00
CA LYS A 103 1.07 -36.40 12.55
C LYS A 103 1.13 -37.47 11.45
N GLN A 104 0.30 -38.52 11.55
CA GLN A 104 0.29 -39.61 10.55
C GLN A 104 -0.21 -39.14 9.18
N PHE A 105 -1.15 -38.21 9.14
CA PHE A 105 -1.63 -37.62 7.89
C PHE A 105 -0.52 -36.84 7.18
N PHE A 106 0.24 -36.03 7.93
CA PHE A 106 1.36 -35.26 7.37
C PHE A 106 2.54 -36.15 6.96
N ILE A 107 2.85 -37.22 7.71
CA ILE A 107 3.85 -38.22 7.30
C ILE A 107 3.46 -38.85 5.95
N MET A 108 2.19 -39.20 5.76
CA MET A 108 1.69 -39.73 4.49
C MET A 108 1.81 -38.69 3.36
N CYS A 109 1.52 -37.42 3.62
CA CYS A 109 1.73 -36.36 2.64
C CYS A 109 3.23 -36.18 2.29
N ASP A 110 4.12 -36.23 3.28
CA ASP A 110 5.57 -36.11 3.10
C ASP A 110 6.15 -37.28 2.30
N GLN A 111 5.62 -38.50 2.46
CA GLN A 111 6.04 -39.66 1.68
C GLN A 111 5.72 -39.54 0.19
N TYR A 112 4.60 -38.90 -0.16
CA TYR A 112 4.16 -38.77 -1.55
C TYR A 112 4.70 -37.52 -2.24
N CYS A 113 4.71 -36.38 -1.55
CA CYS A 113 5.09 -35.09 -2.13
C CYS A 113 6.52 -34.66 -1.78
N GLY A 114 7.19 -35.38 -0.88
CA GLY A 114 8.39 -34.91 -0.20
C GLY A 114 8.06 -34.03 1.01
N PRO A 115 8.99 -33.91 1.98
CA PRO A 115 8.78 -33.07 3.16
C PRO A 115 8.68 -31.60 2.75
N LEU A 116 7.62 -30.93 3.20
CA LEU A 116 7.46 -29.50 2.98
C LEU A 116 8.29 -28.72 4.00
N THR A 117 9.00 -27.69 3.53
CA THR A 117 9.83 -26.82 4.38
C THR A 117 9.47 -25.36 4.13
N LEU A 118 9.84 -24.47 5.05
CA LEU A 118 9.62 -23.03 4.90
C LEU A 118 10.24 -22.45 3.62
N HIS A 119 11.32 -23.07 3.13
CA HIS A 119 12.04 -22.65 1.93
C HIS A 119 11.60 -23.37 0.66
N SER A 120 10.61 -24.26 0.74
CA SER A 120 10.06 -24.96 -0.41
C SER A 120 9.44 -23.98 -1.41
N SER A 121 9.44 -24.35 -2.68
CA SER A 121 8.87 -23.49 -3.72
C SER A 121 7.35 -23.40 -3.59
N LEU A 122 6.76 -22.34 -4.14
CA LEU A 122 5.30 -22.22 -4.21
C LEU A 122 4.66 -23.38 -4.98
N ASN A 123 5.37 -23.96 -5.96
CA ASN A 123 4.89 -25.12 -6.71
C ASN A 123 4.77 -26.36 -5.80
N ASP A 124 5.78 -26.59 -4.94
CA ASP A 124 5.78 -27.69 -3.98
C ASP A 124 4.69 -27.50 -2.93
N LEU A 125 4.52 -26.28 -2.43
CA LEU A 125 3.43 -25.95 -1.51
C LEU A 125 2.05 -26.26 -2.14
N VAL A 126 1.81 -25.78 -3.37
CA VAL A 126 0.52 -26.01 -4.05
C VAL A 126 0.30 -27.50 -4.32
N ARG A 127 1.33 -28.25 -4.73
CA ARG A 127 1.25 -29.70 -4.93
C ARG A 127 0.89 -30.41 -3.63
N TYR A 128 1.62 -30.09 -2.55
CA TYR A 128 1.42 -30.68 -1.23
C TYR A 128 0.00 -30.42 -0.69
N VAL A 129 -0.47 -29.17 -0.77
CA VAL A 129 -1.82 -28.79 -0.32
C VAL A 129 -2.91 -29.46 -1.16
N ARG A 130 -2.76 -29.52 -2.48
CA ARG A 130 -3.72 -30.23 -3.34
C ARG A 130 -3.83 -31.70 -3.01
N PHE A 131 -2.69 -32.37 -2.81
CA PHE A 131 -2.65 -33.76 -2.40
C PHE A 131 -3.29 -33.97 -1.02
N GLY A 132 -2.94 -33.13 -0.04
CA GLY A 132 -3.53 -33.16 1.30
C GLY A 132 -5.04 -32.99 1.28
N ILE A 133 -5.57 -32.00 0.54
CA ILE A 133 -7.02 -31.80 0.38
C ILE A 133 -7.68 -33.00 -0.30
N GLN A 134 -7.06 -33.58 -1.32
CA GLN A 134 -7.60 -34.77 -1.97
C GLN A 134 -7.70 -35.94 -0.98
N LYS A 135 -6.66 -36.16 -0.17
CA LYS A 135 -6.66 -37.21 0.86
C LYS A 135 -7.68 -36.95 1.96
N LEU A 136 -7.88 -35.70 2.38
CA LEU A 136 -8.92 -35.34 3.34
C LEU A 136 -10.34 -35.64 2.84
N LYS A 137 -10.57 -35.62 1.52
CA LYS A 137 -11.88 -35.97 0.93
C LYS A 137 -12.12 -37.48 0.83
N GLU A 138 -11.05 -38.27 0.92
CA GLU A 138 -11.11 -39.73 0.88
C GLU A 138 -11.27 -40.36 2.28
N LEU A 139 -11.11 -39.56 3.34
CA LEU A 139 -11.33 -39.92 4.75
C LEU A 139 -12.79 -39.72 5.16
#